data_AF-A0A2D7QRX8-F1
#
_entry.id   AF-A0A2D7QRX8-F1
#
_cell.length_a   1.000
_cell.length_b   1.000
_cell.length_c   1.000
_cell.angle_alpha   90.00
_cell.angle_beta   90.00
_cell.angle_gamma   90.00
#
_symmetry.space_group_name_H-M   'P 1'
#
loop_
_entity.id
_entity.type
_entity.pdbx_description
1 polymer ?
#
loop_
_entity_poly.entity_id
_entity_poly.type
_entity_poly.pdbx_seq_one_letter_code
_entity_poly.pdbx_strand_id
1 'polypeptide(L)'
;MDNKIKKHLDECRHKLENSQLEVNDLDQIEVLLTTSVNRRCQKIMYLHSKSTNIQSPLSGWAIYDPYKDNIPKLTSQNPPYKSVLDAMSDGWRILQFPRSENFPFSDIDNSYLTFEFILEKFI
;
A
#
# COMPACT_ATOMS: atom_id res chain seq x y z
N MET A 1 3.69 0.58 13.11
CA MET A 1 3.86 -0.25 14.33
C MET A 1 2.77 0.15 15.31
N ASP A 2 1.89 -0.78 15.68
CA ASP A 2 0.70 -0.50 16.50
C ASP A 2 1.08 0.08 17.87
N ASN A 3 0.56 1.27 18.17
CA ASN A 3 0.88 2.04 19.39
C ASN A 3 0.56 1.25 20.69
N LYS A 4 -0.39 0.31 20.61
CA LYS A 4 -0.74 -0.61 21.71
C LYS A 4 0.36 -1.62 22.03
N ILE A 5 1.04 -2.16 21.01
CA ILE A 5 2.12 -3.14 21.21
C ILE A 5 3.31 -2.49 21.90
N LYS A 6 3.68 -1.26 21.50
CA LYS A 6 4.75 -0.50 22.15
C LYS A 6 4.47 -0.27 23.64
N LYS A 7 3.25 0.19 23.94
CA LYS A 7 2.83 0.42 25.33
C LYS A 7 2.93 -0.85 26.19
N HIS A 8 2.44 -1.98 25.68
CA HIS A 8 2.51 -3.26 26.39
C HIS A 8 3.94 -3.77 26.59
N LEU A 9 4.82 -3.54 25.60
CA LEU A 9 6.25 -3.86 25.70
C LEU A 9 6.95 -3.04 26.79
N ASP A 10 6.61 -1.75 26.90
CA ASP A 10 7.19 -0.88 27.93
C ASP A 10 6.67 -1.25 29.32
N GLU A 11 5.40 -1.64 29.45
CA GLU A 11 4.84 -2.20 30.70
C GLU A 11 5.53 -3.51 31.10
N CYS A 12 5.77 -4.41 30.15
CA CYS A 12 6.50 -5.66 30.41
C CYS A 12 7.95 -5.42 30.83
N ARG A 13 8.63 -4.43 30.23
CA ARG A 13 9.98 -4.03 30.63
C ARG A 13 10.02 -3.53 32.07
N HIS A 14 9.07 -2.69 32.47
CA HIS A 14 8.95 -2.25 33.87
C HIS A 14 8.62 -3.38 34.84
N LYS A 15 7.79 -4.34 34.45
CA LYS A 15 7.51 -5.53 35.27
C LYS A 15 8.72 -6.46 35.40
N LEU A 16 9.53 -6.57 34.34
CA LEU A 16 10.77 -7.34 34.36
C LEU A 16 11.79 -6.73 35.34
N GLU A 17 11.95 -5.41 35.33
CA GLU A 17 12.82 -4.68 36.28
C GLU A 17 12.42 -4.92 37.75
N ASN A 18 11.12 -5.09 38.00
CA ASN A 18 10.56 -5.34 39.34
C ASN A 18 10.37 -6.84 39.66
N SER A 19 10.82 -7.77 38.80
CA SER A 19 10.61 -9.23 38.93
C SER A 19 9.15 -9.67 39.06
N GLN A 20 8.22 -8.91 38.47
CA GLN A 20 6.76 -9.16 38.47
C GLN A 20 6.23 -9.59 37.09
N LEU A 21 7.11 -10.04 36.19
CA LEU A 21 6.69 -10.45 34.86
C LEU A 21 5.99 -11.82 34.94
N GLU A 22 4.73 -11.87 34.52
CA GLU A 22 3.93 -13.10 34.52
C GLU A 22 3.79 -13.69 33.11
N VAL A 23 3.48 -14.98 33.02
CA VAL A 23 3.23 -15.66 31.73
C VAL A 23 2.05 -15.00 30.99
N ASN A 24 1.04 -14.54 31.71
CA ASN A 24 -0.11 -13.83 31.14
C ASN A 24 0.27 -12.52 30.42
N ASP A 25 1.36 -11.86 30.84
CA ASP A 25 1.86 -10.66 30.14
C ASP A 25 2.43 -11.03 28.75
N LEU A 26 3.06 -12.20 28.63
CA LEU A 26 3.59 -12.73 27.37
C LEU A 26 2.47 -13.21 26.45
N ASP A 27 1.45 -13.89 27.00
CA ASP A 27 0.26 -14.33 26.25
C ASP A 27 -0.49 -13.14 25.64
N GLN A 28 -0.57 -12.02 26.36
CA GLN A 28 -1.19 -10.79 25.83
C GLN A 28 -0.39 -10.20 24.67
N ILE A 29 0.94 -10.23 24.72
CA ILE A 29 1.78 -9.82 23.59
C ILE A 29 1.57 -10.77 22.40
N GLU A 30 1.49 -12.07 22.63
CA GLU A 30 1.21 -13.05 21.56
C GLU A 30 -0.15 -12.80 20.90
N VAL A 31 -1.19 -12.50 21.67
CA VAL A 31 -2.52 -12.15 21.13
C VAL A 31 -2.48 -10.85 20.33
N LEU A 32 -1.79 -9.81 20.82
CA LEU A 32 -1.64 -8.55 20.12
C LEU A 32 -0.81 -8.70 18.82
N LEU A 33 0.25 -9.50 18.87
CA LEU A 33 1.05 -9.86 17.70
C LEU A 33 0.21 -10.65 16.71
N THR A 34 -0.51 -11.68 17.12
CA THR A 34 -1.36 -12.50 16.24
C THR A 34 -2.46 -11.67 15.59
N THR A 35 -3.08 -10.75 16.34
CA THR A 35 -4.12 -9.85 15.84
C THR A 35 -3.56 -8.83 14.83
N SER A 36 -2.35 -8.32 15.06
CA SER A 36 -1.71 -7.33 14.18
C SER A 36 -1.06 -7.98 12.95
N VAL A 37 -0.43 -9.15 13.09
CA VAL A 37 0.19 -9.93 12.03
C VAL A 37 -0.86 -10.50 11.07
N ASN A 38 -2.06 -10.83 11.57
CA ASN A 38 -3.17 -11.24 10.71
C ASN A 38 -3.86 -10.08 9.98
N ARG A 39 -3.56 -8.82 10.32
CA ARG A 39 -3.97 -7.69 9.48
C ARG A 39 -2.99 -7.55 8.33
N ARG A 40 -3.27 -8.28 7.25
CA ARG A 40 -2.61 -8.00 5.96
C ARG A 40 -2.84 -6.55 5.61
N CYS A 41 -1.76 -5.80 5.52
CA CYS A 41 -1.83 -4.42 5.08
C CYS A 41 -1.95 -4.40 3.55
N GLN A 42 -2.55 -3.34 3.02
CA GLN A 42 -2.76 -3.18 1.59
C GLN A 42 -1.81 -2.10 1.07
N LYS A 43 -0.98 -2.45 0.08
CA LYS A 43 -0.32 -1.46 -0.77
C LYS A 43 -1.22 -1.12 -1.94
N ILE A 44 -1.27 0.16 -2.29
CA ILE A 44 -1.98 0.65 -3.46
C ILE A 44 -0.98 1.21 -4.46
N MET A 45 -1.15 0.88 -5.73
CA MET A 45 -0.38 1.44 -6.82
C MET A 45 -1.31 2.00 -7.90
N TYR A 46 -1.08 3.25 -8.25
CA TYR A 46 -1.70 3.92 -9.37
C TYR A 46 -0.75 3.83 -10.55
N LEU A 47 -1.23 3.33 -11.69
CA LEU A 47 -0.49 3.27 -12.94
C LEU A 47 -1.27 4.01 -14.02
N HIS A 48 -0.62 5.00 -14.62
CA HIS A 48 -1.15 5.69 -15.78
C HIS A 48 -0.48 5.13 -17.02
N SER A 49 -1.30 4.59 -17.92
CA SER A 49 -0.86 3.98 -19.16
C SER A 49 -1.18 4.86 -20.36
N LYS A 50 -0.63 4.53 -21.53
CA LYS A 50 -0.91 5.23 -22.79
C LYS A 50 -2.21 4.77 -23.49
N SER A 51 -2.86 3.70 -23.02
CA SER A 51 -4.14 3.18 -23.55
C SER A 51 -4.81 2.26 -22.55
N THR A 52 -6.06 1.85 -22.78
CA THR A 52 -6.77 0.86 -21.94
C THR A 52 -6.17 -0.56 -21.99
N ASN A 53 -5.16 -0.80 -22.85
CA ASN A 53 -4.49 -2.09 -22.94
C ASN A 53 -3.53 -2.30 -21.75
N ILE A 54 -3.67 -3.41 -21.03
CA ILE A 54 -2.81 -3.78 -19.89
C ILE A 54 -1.32 -3.94 -20.24
N GLN A 55 -1.00 -4.16 -21.52
CA GLN A 55 0.37 -4.24 -22.05
C GLN A 55 0.93 -2.88 -22.46
N SER A 56 0.11 -1.83 -22.42
CA SER A 56 0.51 -0.49 -22.83
C SER A 56 1.65 0.05 -21.97
N PRO A 57 2.60 0.79 -22.56
CA PRO A 57 3.63 1.48 -21.79
C PRO A 57 3.01 2.45 -20.78
N LEU A 58 3.71 2.62 -19.66
CA LEU A 58 3.32 3.53 -18.58
C LEU A 58 3.89 4.95 -18.81
N SER A 59 3.12 5.96 -18.41
CA SER A 59 3.47 7.38 -18.47
C SER A 59 3.54 8.03 -17.09
N GLY A 60 2.97 7.40 -16.06
CA GLY A 60 2.99 7.90 -14.69
C GLY A 60 2.66 6.80 -13.68
N TRP A 61 3.08 6.99 -12.43
CA TRP A 61 2.85 6.03 -11.37
C TRP A 61 2.93 6.66 -9.98
N ALA A 62 2.22 6.07 -9.03
CA ALA A 62 2.35 6.37 -7.60
C ALA A 62 2.16 5.08 -6.78
N ILE A 63 2.95 4.89 -5.73
CA ILE A 63 2.83 3.75 -4.81
C ILE A 63 2.62 4.28 -3.40
N TYR A 64 1.62 3.75 -2.71
CA TYR A 64 1.34 4.00 -1.30
C TYR A 64 1.58 2.72 -0.51
N ASP A 65 2.52 2.79 0.45
CA ASP A 65 2.93 1.69 1.30
C ASP A 65 2.70 2.10 2.77
N PRO A 66 1.80 1.44 3.51
CA PRO A 66 1.45 1.84 4.88
C PRO A 66 2.60 1.70 5.88
N TYR A 67 3.68 1.01 5.53
CA TYR A 67 4.89 0.89 6.37
C TYR A 67 6.00 1.87 6.01
N LYS A 68 5.87 2.64 4.93
CA LYS A 68 6.86 3.64 4.53
C LYS A 68 6.34 5.04 4.82
N ASP A 69 7.23 5.94 5.21
CA ASP A 69 6.90 7.35 5.33
C ASP A 69 6.55 7.91 3.95
N ASN A 70 5.32 8.43 3.81
CA ASN A 70 4.80 9.04 2.57
C ASN A 70 5.39 10.45 2.31
N ILE A 71 6.62 10.71 2.75
CA ILE A 71 7.31 11.96 2.45
C ILE A 71 7.43 12.04 0.92
N PRO A 72 7.01 13.16 0.29
CA PRO A 72 7.13 13.34 -1.16
C PRO A 72 8.61 13.40 -1.53
N LYS A 73 9.23 12.24 -1.69
CA LYS A 73 10.49 12.10 -2.42
C LYS A 73 10.14 12.28 -3.88
N LEU A 74 10.95 13.07 -4.60
CA LEU A 74 10.89 13.13 -6.05
C LEU A 74 10.94 11.68 -6.55
N THR A 75 9.81 11.15 -7.00
CA THR A 75 9.73 9.76 -7.44
C THR A 75 10.69 9.60 -8.61
N SER A 76 11.37 8.44 -8.67
CA SER A 76 12.17 8.09 -9.85
C SER A 76 11.33 8.32 -11.11
N GLN A 77 11.89 9.00 -12.11
CA GLN A 77 11.17 9.19 -13.37
C GLN A 77 10.86 7.86 -14.06
N ASN A 78 11.65 6.82 -13.78
CA ASN A 78 11.41 5.49 -14.32
C ASN A 78 10.28 4.78 -13.55
N PRO A 79 9.26 4.25 -14.25
CA PRO A 79 8.22 3.46 -13.63
C PRO A 79 8.75 2.13 -13.06
N PRO A 80 8.13 1.59 -12.00
CA PRO A 80 8.52 0.31 -11.40
C PRO A 80 8.32 -0.88 -12.35
N TYR A 81 7.44 -0.71 -13.35
CA TYR A 81 7.06 -1.73 -14.32
C TYR A 81 6.99 -1.13 -15.72
N LYS A 82 7.10 -1.95 -16.77
CA LYS A 82 6.93 -1.46 -18.15
C LYS A 82 5.45 -1.38 -18.55
N SER A 83 4.63 -2.25 -17.97
CA SER A 83 3.19 -2.37 -18.22
C SER A 83 2.43 -2.82 -16.96
N VAL A 84 1.09 -2.74 -17.01
CA VAL A 84 0.22 -3.29 -15.94
C VAL A 84 0.36 -4.81 -15.86
N LEU A 85 0.58 -5.48 -17.00
CA LEU A 85 0.80 -6.92 -17.06
C LEU A 85 2.06 -7.36 -16.29
N ASP A 86 3.14 -6.57 -16.36
CA ASP A 86 4.35 -6.87 -15.59
C ASP A 86 4.10 -6.75 -14.08
N ALA A 87 3.32 -5.74 -13.66
CA ALA A 87 2.92 -5.61 -12.26
C ALA A 87 2.07 -6.80 -11.79
N MET A 88 1.14 -7.27 -12.64
CA MET A 88 0.34 -8.46 -12.33
C MET A 88 1.20 -9.72 -12.17
N SER A 89 2.24 -9.87 -12.99
CA SER A 89 3.19 -10.98 -12.90
C SER A 89 3.94 -10.98 -11.56
N ASP A 90 4.14 -9.80 -10.97
CA ASP A 90 4.72 -9.60 -9.65
C ASP A 90 3.72 -9.78 -8.48
N GLY A 91 2.50 -10.25 -8.77
CA GLY A 91 1.47 -10.53 -7.78
C GLY A 91 0.65 -9.31 -7.35
N TRP A 92 0.69 -8.21 -8.11
CA TRP A 92 -0.29 -7.15 -7.97
C TRP A 92 -1.64 -7.59 -8.55
N ARG A 93 -2.73 -7.19 -7.90
CA ARG A 93 -4.10 -7.49 -8.32
C ARG A 93 -4.76 -6.20 -8.79
N ILE A 94 -5.51 -6.25 -9.88
CA ILE A 94 -6.23 -5.07 -10.38
C ILE A 94 -7.48 -4.84 -9.51
N LEU A 95 -7.59 -3.64 -8.94
CA LEU A 95 -8.80 -3.14 -8.28
C LEU A 95 -9.72 -2.40 -9.26
N GLN A 96 -9.13 -1.62 -10.17
CA GLN A 96 -9.88 -0.78 -11.10
C GLN A 96 -9.20 -0.77 -12.48
N PHE A 97 -10.01 -1.03 -13.51
CA PHE A 97 -9.67 -0.76 -14.91
C PHE A 97 -9.99 0.71 -15.25
N PRO A 98 -9.30 1.31 -16.22
CA PRO A 98 -9.59 2.67 -16.67
C PRO A 98 -11.04 2.78 -17.13
N ARG A 99 -11.72 3.83 -16.67
CA ARG A 99 -13.09 4.11 -17.10
C ARG A 99 -13.07 4.62 -18.54
N SER A 100 -13.86 4.01 -19.41
CA SER A 100 -14.12 4.51 -20.76
C SER A 100 -15.18 5.59 -20.68
N GLU A 101 -14.89 6.69 -19.99
CA GLU A 101 -15.83 7.81 -19.93
C GLU A 101 -15.71 8.63 -21.21
N ASN A 102 -16.79 8.63 -22.00
CA ASN A 102 -17.00 9.57 -23.09
C ASN A 102 -17.28 10.94 -22.48
N PHE A 103 -16.25 11.61 -21.95
CA PHE A 103 -16.39 13.00 -21.58
C PHE A 103 -16.77 13.76 -22.87
N PRO A 104 -17.94 14.43 -22.92
CA PRO A 104 -18.18 15.37 -24.00
C PRO A 104 -17.00 16.35 -23.98
N PHE A 105 -16.33 16.50 -25.11
CA PHE A 105 -15.28 17.50 -25.29
C PHE A 105 -15.89 18.88 -24.98
N SER A 106 -15.79 19.32 -23.73
CA SER A 106 -15.94 20.72 -23.36
C SER A 106 -14.55 21.32 -23.40
N ASP A 107 -14.39 22.43 -24.11
CA ASP A 107 -13.13 23.17 -24.30
C ASP A 107 -12.56 23.79 -23.00
N ILE A 108 -12.96 23.28 -21.84
CA ILE A 108 -12.58 23.76 -20.53
C ILE A 108 -12.23 22.54 -19.66
N ASP A 109 -11.01 22.57 -19.14
CA ASP A 109 -10.43 21.76 -18.06
C ASP A 109 -9.86 20.37 -18.40
N ASN A 110 -8.53 20.36 -18.59
CA ASN A 110 -7.59 19.39 -17.99
C ASN A 110 -8.09 17.96 -17.74
N SER A 111 -8.58 17.27 -18.76
CA SER A 111 -8.86 15.82 -18.71
C SER A 111 -7.55 15.01 -18.83
N TYR A 112 -6.54 15.35 -18.02
CA TYR A 112 -5.27 14.66 -17.99
C TYR A 112 -5.34 13.44 -17.07
N LEU A 113 -5.34 12.25 -17.69
CA LEU A 113 -4.93 10.92 -17.21
C LEU A 113 -5.95 9.84 -17.61
N THR A 114 -6.15 9.67 -18.91
CA THR A 114 -7.26 8.90 -19.49
C THR A 114 -7.17 7.38 -19.30
N PHE A 115 -6.07 6.82 -18.78
CA PHE A 115 -5.93 5.37 -18.62
C PHE A 115 -5.28 4.96 -17.29
N GLU A 116 -5.96 5.29 -16.19
CA GLU A 116 -5.56 4.91 -14.83
C GLU A 116 -5.99 3.48 -14.48
N PHE A 117 -5.03 2.69 -14.05
CA PHE A 117 -5.23 1.42 -13.37
C PHE A 117 -4.90 1.58 -11.90
N ILE A 118 -5.76 1.03 -11.02
CA ILE A 118 -5.49 0.93 -9.58
C ILE A 118 -5.22 -0.53 -9.26
N LEU A 119 -4.08 -0.79 -8.63
CA LEU A 119 -3.66 -2.12 -8.25
C LEU A 119 -3.45 -2.20 -6.74
N GLU A 120 -3.66 -3.40 -6.19
CA GLU A 120 -3.37 -3.73 -4.80
C GLU A 120 -2.39 -4.89 -4.66
N LYS A 121 -1.63 -4.87 -3.57
CA LYS A 121 -0.85 -6.02 -3.10
C LYS A 121 -0.98 -6.14 -1.59
N PHE A 122 -1.36 -7.32 -1.12
CA PHE A 122 -1.36 -7.59 0.32
C PHE A 122 0.09 -7.84 0.79
N ILE A 123 0.40 -7.29 1.95
CA ILE A 123 1.69 -7.41 2.64
C ILE A 123 1.48 -7.80 4.09
#